data_AF-A0A7C5Y2I4-F1
#
_entry.id   AF-A0A7C5Y2I4-F1
#
_cell.length_a   1.000
_cell.length_b   1.000
_cell.length_c   1.000
_cell.angle_alpha   90.00
_cell.angle_beta   90.00
_cell.angle_gamma   90.00
#
_symmetry.space_group_name_H-M   'P 1'
#
loop_
_entity.id
_entity.type
_entity.pdbx_description
1 polymer ?
#
loop_
_entity_poly.entity_id
_entity_poly.type
_entity_poly.pdbx_seq_one_letter_code
_entity_poly.pdbx_strand_id
1 'polypeptide(L)'
;MIDIPQILRTKTLDEIIKISETVTDKNTKYLLLGSAFLKYKRYQYAYEFLKHVKDQYPRLFSYSAFYLGKYKEVIDNLKPNTDVFDLIVLTISYINVDDMNNAKEMLNRALKLDRKRTLELLKEYVANSPQTEYSRALLIFIDKLMKRI
;
A
#
# COMPACT_ATOMS: atom_id res chain seq x y z
N MET A 1 -6.22 -23.80 12.74
CA MET A 1 -5.81 -22.69 11.86
C MET A 1 -5.96 -21.40 12.66
N ILE A 2 -4.94 -20.55 12.74
CA ILE A 2 -5.03 -19.29 13.49
C ILE A 2 -5.87 -18.27 12.72
N ASP A 3 -6.69 -17.50 13.43
CA ASP A 3 -7.47 -16.41 12.84
C ASP A 3 -6.65 -15.11 12.87
N ILE A 4 -5.88 -14.89 11.81
CA ILE A 4 -5.00 -13.71 11.68
C ILE A 4 -5.81 -12.41 11.76
N PRO A 5 -6.93 -12.22 11.03
CA PRO A 5 -7.75 -11.01 11.17
C PRO A 5 -8.17 -10.72 12.60
N GLN A 6 -8.63 -11.72 13.36
CA GLN A 6 -9.08 -11.52 14.74
C GLN A 6 -7.92 -11.18 15.67
N ILE A 7 -6.78 -11.86 15.52
CA ILE A 7 -5.55 -11.57 16.28
C ILE A 7 -5.11 -10.13 16.01
N LEU A 8 -5.03 -9.72 14.75
CA LEU A 8 -4.63 -8.36 14.36
C LEU A 8 -5.58 -7.29 14.91
N ARG A 9 -6.85 -7.59 15.14
CA ARG A 9 -7.81 -6.63 15.73
C ARG A 9 -7.68 -6.48 17.23
N THR A 10 -7.39 -7.58 17.93
CA THR A 10 -7.53 -7.65 19.39
C THR A 10 -6.23 -7.64 20.16
N LYS A 11 -5.09 -7.85 19.49
CA LYS A 11 -3.78 -8.00 20.13
C LYS A 11 -2.84 -6.83 19.84
N THR A 12 -2.00 -6.56 20.82
CA THR A 12 -0.84 -5.66 20.71
C THR A 12 0.27 -6.31 19.87
N LEU A 13 1.25 -5.52 19.41
CA LEU A 13 2.37 -6.06 18.64
C LEU A 13 3.18 -7.10 19.42
N ASP A 14 3.44 -6.85 20.71
CA ASP A 14 4.22 -7.77 21.55
C ASP A 14 3.48 -9.09 21.79
N GLU A 15 2.16 -9.04 21.99
CA GLU A 15 1.34 -10.25 22.05
C GLU A 15 1.38 -11.04 20.73
N ILE A 16 1.32 -10.35 19.59
CA ILE A 16 1.38 -10.99 18.26
C ILE A 16 2.74 -11.66 18.05
N ILE A 17 3.84 -11.02 18.46
CA ILE A 17 5.18 -11.60 18.38
C ILE A 17 5.24 -12.90 19.20
N LYS A 18 4.76 -12.89 20.45
CA LYS A 18 4.68 -14.10 21.28
C LYS A 18 3.81 -15.19 20.66
N ILE A 19 2.65 -14.84 20.11
CA ILE A 19 1.80 -15.80 19.39
C ILE A 19 2.56 -16.43 18.22
N SER A 20 3.29 -15.61 17.45
CA SER A 20 4.06 -16.07 16.28
C SER A 20 5.16 -17.09 16.61
N GLU A 21 5.63 -17.13 17.85
CA GLU A 21 6.61 -18.13 18.32
C GLU A 21 6.00 -19.53 18.43
N THR A 22 4.67 -19.62 18.61
CA THR A 22 3.93 -20.88 18.67
C THR A 22 3.46 -21.38 17.29
N VAL A 23 3.57 -20.54 16.25
CA VAL A 23 3.16 -20.88 14.88
C VAL A 23 4.26 -21.66 14.18
N THR A 24 4.00 -22.93 13.88
CA THR A 24 4.96 -23.84 13.21
C THR A 24 4.99 -23.66 11.70
N ASP A 25 3.86 -23.34 11.07
CA ASP A 25 3.82 -23.07 9.62
C ASP A 25 4.50 -21.73 9.31
N LYS A 26 5.55 -21.82 8.48
CA LYS A 26 6.43 -20.69 8.18
C LYS A 26 5.71 -19.56 7.43
N ASN A 27 4.85 -19.90 6.47
CA ASN A 27 4.12 -18.90 5.69
C ASN A 27 3.06 -18.20 6.54
N THR A 28 2.35 -18.94 7.38
CA THR A 28 1.40 -18.39 8.36
C THR A 28 2.12 -17.45 9.33
N LYS A 29 3.31 -17.82 9.83
CA LYS A 29 4.12 -16.96 10.69
C LYS A 29 4.53 -15.66 9.99
N TYR A 30 5.03 -15.76 8.76
CA TYR A 30 5.42 -14.60 7.96
C TYR A 30 4.25 -13.69 7.63
N LEU A 31 3.09 -14.24 7.29
CA LEU A 31 1.87 -13.47 7.06
C LEU A 31 1.43 -12.75 8.33
N LEU A 32 1.41 -13.44 9.48
CA LEU A 32 1.01 -12.85 10.76
C LEU A 32 1.93 -11.69 11.15
N LEU A 33 3.24 -11.91 11.19
CA LEU A 33 4.22 -10.89 11.55
C LEU A 33 4.24 -9.75 10.53
N GLY A 34 4.27 -10.07 9.24
CA GLY A 34 4.25 -9.09 8.17
C GLY A 34 3.03 -8.16 8.22
N SER A 35 1.84 -8.74 8.43
CA SER A 35 0.60 -7.97 8.57
C SER A 35 0.58 -7.13 9.84
N ALA A 36 1.10 -7.66 10.95
CA ALA A 36 1.21 -6.91 12.20
C ALA A 36 2.15 -5.72 12.06
N PHE A 37 3.35 -5.92 11.51
CA PHE A 37 4.29 -4.83 11.28
C PHE A 37 3.71 -3.78 10.34
N LEU A 38 2.93 -4.17 9.33
CA LEU A 38 2.25 -3.22 8.46
C LEU A 38 1.21 -2.39 9.24
N LYS A 39 0.36 -3.03 10.06
CA LYS A 39 -0.62 -2.35 10.93
C LYS A 39 0.05 -1.32 11.85
N TYR A 40 1.20 -1.66 12.41
CA TYR A 40 1.95 -0.80 13.33
C TYR A 40 2.98 0.11 12.63
N LYS A 41 2.86 0.30 11.31
CA LYS A 41 3.70 1.19 10.50
C LYS A 41 5.21 0.91 10.63
N ARG A 42 5.57 -0.36 10.84
CA ARG A 42 6.95 -0.88 10.87
C ARG A 42 7.30 -1.43 9.49
N TYR A 43 7.31 -0.55 8.49
CA TYR A 43 7.31 -0.94 7.08
C TYR A 43 8.51 -1.79 6.65
N GLN A 44 9.71 -1.51 7.17
CA GLN A 44 10.91 -2.31 6.89
C GLN A 44 10.70 -3.77 7.31
N TYR A 45 10.24 -4.00 8.55
CA TYR A 45 9.94 -5.35 9.03
C TYR A 45 8.79 -5.99 8.25
N ALA A 46 7.71 -5.24 7.98
CA ALA A 46 6.60 -5.74 7.19
C ALA A 46 7.07 -6.28 5.83
N TYR A 47 7.93 -5.53 5.15
CA TYR A 47 8.50 -5.91 3.86
C TYR A 47 9.36 -7.18 3.95
N GLU A 48 10.26 -7.24 4.94
CA GLU A 48 11.14 -8.40 5.14
C GLU A 48 10.35 -9.71 5.37
N PHE A 49 9.21 -9.64 6.05
CA PHE A 49 8.36 -10.81 6.26
C PHE A 49 7.45 -11.10 5.05
N LEU A 50 6.78 -10.09 4.49
CA LEU A 50 5.81 -10.28 3.42
C LEU A 50 6.44 -10.69 2.09
N LYS A 51 7.72 -10.37 1.84
CA LYS A 51 8.42 -10.82 0.62
C LYS A 51 8.46 -12.35 0.47
N HIS A 52 8.41 -13.09 1.59
CA HIS A 52 8.43 -14.55 1.59
C HIS A 52 7.07 -15.19 1.24
N VAL A 53 5.99 -14.41 1.30
CA VAL A 53 4.62 -14.86 1.00
C VAL A 53 3.97 -14.01 -0.09
N LYS A 54 4.78 -13.26 -0.86
CA LYS A 54 4.30 -12.28 -1.84
C LYS A 54 3.45 -12.90 -2.95
N ASP A 55 3.75 -14.13 -3.36
CA ASP A 55 2.98 -14.78 -4.45
C ASP A 55 1.56 -15.12 -3.99
N GLN A 56 1.37 -15.38 -2.69
CA GLN A 56 0.08 -15.67 -2.08
C GLN A 56 -0.65 -14.39 -1.64
N TYR A 57 0.10 -13.38 -1.19
CA TYR A 57 -0.43 -12.13 -0.65
C TYR A 57 0.22 -10.89 -1.30
N PRO A 58 0.12 -10.75 -2.64
CA PRO A 58 0.85 -9.72 -3.37
C PRO A 58 0.42 -8.30 -2.99
N ARG A 59 -0.85 -8.15 -2.60
CA ARG A 59 -1.40 -6.87 -2.15
C ARG A 59 -0.75 -6.36 -0.86
N LEU A 60 -0.65 -7.21 0.16
CA LEU A 60 -0.02 -6.84 1.44
C LEU A 60 1.46 -6.54 1.25
N PHE A 61 2.15 -7.38 0.47
CA PHE A 61 3.54 -7.14 0.10
C PHE A 61 3.70 -5.78 -0.59
N SER A 62 2.87 -5.48 -1.59
CA SER A 62 2.91 -4.22 -2.35
C SER A 62 2.74 -3.00 -1.45
N TYR A 63 1.91 -3.07 -0.41
CA TYR A 63 1.78 -1.96 0.54
C TYR A 63 3.05 -1.72 1.34
N SER A 64 3.69 -2.79 1.82
CA SER A 64 4.98 -2.64 2.51
C SER A 64 6.05 -2.05 1.59
N ALA A 65 6.09 -2.48 0.32
CA ALA A 65 6.99 -1.94 -0.69
C ALA A 65 6.70 -0.46 -0.99
N PHE A 66 5.42 -0.09 -1.12
CA PHE A 66 4.99 1.29 -1.37
C PHE A 66 5.48 2.25 -0.29
N TYR A 67 5.29 1.91 1.00
CA TYR A 67 5.75 2.75 2.11
C TYR A 67 7.28 2.84 2.23
N LEU A 68 8.02 1.95 1.57
CA LEU A 68 9.48 1.99 1.46
C LEU A 68 9.97 2.65 0.15
N GLY A 69 9.08 3.18 -0.68
CA GLY A 69 9.43 3.81 -1.95
C GLY A 69 9.88 2.82 -3.04
N LYS A 70 9.58 1.53 -2.88
CA LYS A 70 9.94 0.47 -3.84
C LYS A 70 8.91 0.37 -4.99
N TYR A 71 8.74 1.47 -5.72
CA TYR A 71 7.61 1.63 -6.65
C TYR A 71 7.56 0.62 -7.81
N LYS A 72 8.71 0.19 -8.33
CA LYS A 72 8.76 -0.87 -9.35
C LYS A 72 8.18 -2.19 -8.83
N GLU A 73 8.54 -2.57 -7.61
CA GLU A 73 8.00 -3.79 -6.99
C GLU A 73 6.49 -3.69 -6.76
N VAL A 74 5.97 -2.49 -6.46
CA VAL A 74 4.52 -2.26 -6.36
C VAL A 74 3.84 -2.50 -7.70
N ILE A 75 4.37 -1.92 -8.78
CA ILE A 75 3.82 -2.06 -10.14
C ILE A 75 3.81 -3.53 -10.57
N ASP A 76 4.89 -4.26 -10.29
CA ASP A 76 5.02 -5.67 -10.70
C ASP A 76 4.06 -6.61 -9.96
N ASN A 77 3.63 -6.27 -8.74
CA ASN A 77 2.89 -7.18 -7.87
C ASN A 77 1.43 -6.75 -7.61
N LEU A 78 1.11 -5.45 -7.66
CA LEU A 78 -0.22 -4.95 -7.36
C LEU A 78 -1.10 -4.93 -8.62
N LYS A 79 -2.24 -5.62 -8.56
CA LYS A 79 -3.19 -5.66 -9.67
C LYS A 79 -3.99 -4.35 -9.74
N PRO A 80 -4.23 -3.79 -10.94
CA PRO A 80 -4.88 -2.48 -11.09
C PRO A 80 -6.41 -2.47 -10.91
N ASN A 81 -7.05 -3.59 -10.54
CA ASN A 81 -8.51 -3.71 -10.59
C ASN A 81 -9.17 -3.90 -9.22
N THR A 82 -8.47 -3.58 -8.12
CA THR A 82 -8.85 -4.12 -6.80
C THR A 82 -9.58 -3.18 -5.85
N ASP A 83 -9.31 -1.87 -5.80
CA ASP A 83 -10.20 -0.84 -5.22
C ASP A 83 -9.56 0.55 -5.41
N VAL A 84 -10.20 1.59 -4.88
CA VAL A 84 -9.71 2.98 -4.96
C VAL A 84 -8.32 3.12 -4.34
N PHE A 85 -8.05 2.46 -3.22
CA PHE A 85 -6.77 2.59 -2.53
C PHE A 85 -5.65 1.98 -3.37
N ASP A 86 -5.87 0.79 -3.92
CA ASP A 86 -4.90 0.11 -4.79
C ASP A 86 -4.58 0.95 -6.05
N LEU A 87 -5.62 1.53 -6.66
CA LEU A 87 -5.46 2.42 -7.82
C LEU A 87 -4.65 3.67 -7.49
N ILE A 88 -4.82 4.24 -6.29
CA ILE A 88 -4.03 5.39 -5.84
C ILE A 88 -2.57 4.98 -5.58
N VAL A 89 -2.34 3.84 -4.93
CA VAL A 89 -0.99 3.29 -4.73
C VAL A 89 -0.26 3.09 -6.06
N LEU A 90 -0.95 2.54 -7.07
CA LEU A 90 -0.40 2.39 -8.42
C LEU A 90 -0.17 3.74 -9.11
N THR A 91 -1.13 4.68 -9.03
CA THR A 91 -1.00 6.02 -9.58
C THR A 91 0.29 6.69 -9.09
N ILE A 92 0.51 6.67 -7.78
CA ILE A 92 1.70 7.25 -7.15
C ILE A 92 2.96 6.49 -7.57
N SER A 93 2.90 5.16 -7.63
CA SER A 93 4.04 4.35 -8.03
C SER A 93 4.47 4.63 -9.47
N TYR A 94 3.51 4.73 -10.41
CA TYR A 94 3.76 5.09 -11.80
C TYR A 94 4.35 6.50 -11.94
N ILE A 95 3.87 7.48 -11.16
CA ILE A 95 4.45 8.83 -11.12
C ILE A 95 5.93 8.79 -10.72
N ASN A 96 6.27 8.01 -9.69
CA ASN A 96 7.65 7.93 -9.18
C ASN A 96 8.61 7.13 -10.07
N VAL A 97 8.09 6.42 -11.08
CA VAL A 97 8.91 5.78 -12.13
C VAL A 97 8.78 6.50 -13.47
N ASP A 98 8.26 7.74 -13.46
CA ASP A 98 8.05 8.61 -14.62
C ASP A 98 7.11 8.05 -15.72
N ASP A 99 6.27 7.07 -15.39
CA ASP A 99 5.25 6.53 -16.30
C ASP A 99 3.93 7.29 -16.16
N MET A 100 3.90 8.47 -16.77
CA MET A 100 2.75 9.38 -16.67
C MET A 100 1.49 8.87 -17.39
N ASN A 101 1.63 7.95 -18.33
CA ASN A 101 0.48 7.41 -19.07
C ASN A 101 -0.30 6.43 -18.19
N ASN A 102 0.39 5.46 -17.59
CA ASN A 102 -0.25 4.53 -16.67
C ASN A 102 -0.73 5.23 -15.39
N ALA A 103 0.00 6.23 -14.89
CA ALA A 103 -0.45 7.04 -13.76
C ALA A 103 -1.80 7.72 -14.04
N LYS A 104 -1.96 8.35 -15.21
CA LYS A 104 -3.23 8.97 -15.63
C LYS A 104 -4.35 7.94 -15.74
N GLU A 105 -4.07 6.78 -16.31
CA GLU A 105 -5.06 5.72 -16.44
C GLU A 105 -5.58 5.27 -15.07
N MET A 106 -4.68 4.93 -14.14
CA MET A 106 -5.05 4.47 -12.80
C MET A 106 -5.84 5.52 -12.02
N LEU A 107 -5.42 6.79 -12.10
CA LEU A 107 -6.16 7.87 -11.43
C LEU A 107 -7.56 8.05 -12.01
N ASN A 108 -7.69 8.04 -13.33
CA ASN A 108 -9.00 8.15 -13.98
C ASN A 108 -9.92 7.00 -13.57
N ARG A 109 -9.36 5.79 -13.42
CA ARG A 109 -10.12 4.64 -12.93
C ARG A 109 -10.53 4.80 -11.47
N ALA A 110 -9.66 5.33 -10.60
CA ALA A 110 -9.98 5.61 -9.20
C ALA A 110 -11.12 6.64 -9.09
N LEU A 111 -11.01 7.74 -9.85
CA LEU A 111 -12.02 8.81 -9.88
C LEU A 111 -13.37 8.32 -10.39
N LYS A 112 -13.40 7.41 -11.37
CA LYS A 112 -14.63 6.77 -11.85
C LYS A 112 -15.25 5.83 -10.82
N LEU A 113 -14.42 5.12 -10.04
CA LEU A 113 -14.88 4.18 -9.03
C LEU A 113 -15.47 4.89 -7.82
N ASP A 114 -14.74 5.86 -7.26
CA ASP A 114 -15.22 6.73 -6.20
C ASP A 114 -14.39 8.03 -6.17
N ARG A 115 -14.95 9.09 -6.75
CA ARG A 115 -14.30 10.41 -6.79
C ARG A 115 -14.02 10.96 -5.40
N LYS A 116 -14.97 10.86 -4.47
CA LYS A 116 -14.82 11.46 -3.14
C LYS A 116 -13.70 10.77 -2.39
N ARG A 117 -13.73 9.43 -2.34
CA ARG A 117 -12.70 8.65 -1.66
C ARG A 117 -11.32 8.83 -2.30
N THR A 118 -11.26 8.91 -3.63
CA THR A 118 -10.03 9.19 -4.37
C THR A 118 -9.40 10.52 -3.93
N LEU A 119 -10.20 11.59 -3.88
CA LEU A 119 -9.71 12.91 -3.49
C LEU A 119 -9.29 12.96 -2.02
N GLU A 120 -10.00 12.26 -1.12
CA GLU A 120 -9.61 12.13 0.30
C GLU A 120 -8.24 11.45 0.44
N LEU A 121 -8.03 10.31 -0.22
CA LEU A 121 -6.78 9.55 -0.15
C LEU A 121 -5.60 10.32 -0.73
N LEU A 122 -5.80 11.07 -1.82
CA LEU A 122 -4.75 11.92 -2.39
C LEU A 122 -4.36 13.05 -1.44
N LYS A 123 -5.34 13.69 -0.79
CA LYS A 123 -5.08 14.72 0.23
C LYS A 123 -4.31 14.14 1.42
N GLU A 124 -4.72 12.98 1.90
CA GLU A 124 -4.04 12.27 2.99
C GLU A 124 -2.59 11.94 2.60
N TYR A 125 -2.36 11.41 1.40
CA TYR A 125 -1.03 11.10 0.93
C TYR A 125 -0.15 12.35 0.86
N VAL A 126 -0.64 13.46 0.31
CA VAL A 126 0.10 14.72 0.23
C VAL A 126 0.42 15.27 1.61
N ALA A 127 -0.52 15.24 2.55
CA ALA A 127 -0.33 15.76 3.90
C ALA A 127 0.73 14.99 4.70
N ASN A 128 0.89 13.69 4.42
CA ASN A 128 1.81 12.80 5.14
C ASN A 128 3.11 12.51 4.38
N SER A 129 3.23 12.93 3.12
CA SER A 129 4.46 12.76 2.35
C SER A 129 5.45 13.87 2.68
N PRO A 130 6.75 13.57 2.84
CA PRO A 130 7.78 14.61 2.83
C PRO A 130 7.58 15.46 1.57
N GLN A 131 7.72 16.78 1.66
CA GLN A 131 7.59 17.69 0.50
C GLN A 131 8.76 17.51 -0.46
N THR A 132 8.79 16.36 -1.13
CA THR A 132 9.64 16.10 -2.27
C THR A 132 9.07 16.85 -3.49
N GLU A 133 9.92 17.07 -4.47
CA GLU A 133 9.54 17.68 -5.75
C GLU A 133 8.39 16.91 -6.44
N TYR A 134 8.31 15.59 -6.20
CA TYR A 134 7.24 14.71 -6.69
C TYR A 134 5.89 14.92 -5.99
N SER A 135 5.88 15.21 -4.69
CA SER A 135 4.66 15.58 -3.94
C SER A 135 4.04 16.85 -4.51
N ARG A 136 4.88 17.79 -4.98
CA ARG A 136 4.44 19.01 -5.67
C ARG A 136 3.93 18.73 -7.08
N ALA A 137 4.57 17.83 -7.82
CA ALA A 137 4.09 17.40 -9.14
C ALA A 137 2.71 16.72 -9.04
N LEU A 138 2.49 15.87 -8.04
CA LEU A 138 1.19 15.25 -7.75
C LEU A 138 0.14 16.32 -7.40
N LEU A 139 0.48 17.30 -6.56
CA LEU A 139 -0.39 18.43 -6.24
C LEU A 139 -0.78 19.24 -7.49
N ILE A 140 0.20 19.57 -8.34
CA ILE A 140 -0.03 20.31 -9.61
C ILE A 140 -0.89 19.47 -10.56
N PHE A 141 -0.66 18.16 -10.62
CA PHE A 141 -1.42 17.23 -11.44
C PHE A 141 -2.88 17.11 -10.98
N ILE A 142 -3.11 16.96 -9.67
CA ILE A 142 -4.44 16.95 -9.06
C ILE A 142 -5.16 18.28 -9.28
N ASP A 143 -4.49 19.41 -9.03
CA ASP A 143 -5.08 20.75 -9.20
C ASP A 143 -5.48 21.01 -10.66
N LYS A 144 -4.64 20.62 -11.62
CA LYS A 144 -4.95 20.71 -13.06
C LYS A 144 -6.10 19.80 -13.48
N LEU A 145 -6.21 18.59 -12.90
CA LEU A 145 -7.31 17.66 -13.18
C LEU A 145 -8.63 18.16 -12.58
N MET A 146 -8.62 18.69 -11.36
CA MET A 146 -9.83 19.22 -10.72
C MET A 146 -10.37 20.49 -11.39
N LYS A 147 -9.52 21.30 -12.04
CA LYS A 147 -9.94 22.50 -12.77
C LYS A 147 -10.56 22.21 -14.15
N ARG A 148 -10.49 20.97 -14.64
CA ARG A 148 -10.98 20.57 -15.97
C ARG A 148 -12.25 19.71 -15.93
N ILE A 149 -12.85 19.53 -14.75
CA ILE A 149 -14.10 18.81 -14.50
C ILE A 149 -15.04 19.76 -13.78
#